data_AF-A0A968C1F3-F1
#
_entry.id   AF-A0A968C1F3-F1
#
_cell.length_a   1.000
_cell.length_b   1.000
_cell.length_c   1.000
_cell.angle_alpha   90.00
_cell.angle_beta   90.00
_cell.angle_gamma   90.00
#
_symmetry.space_group_name_H-M   'P 1'
#
loop_
_entity.id
_entity.type
_entity.pdbx_description
1 polymer ?
#
loop_
_entity_poly.entity_id
_entity_poly.type
_entity_poly.pdbx_seq_one_letter_code
_entity_poly.pdbx_strand_id
1 'polypeptide(L)'
;IEGTESASTVFWSPGGHEIAFFADAGLLRVPTAGGAPRLVAELNGWDGAWSPNDTILFGPERTGPLLRVDAEGGPARIVAATDLGAGVGASAPQFLPDGRRFIVKL
;
A
#
# COMPACT_ATOMS: atom_id res chain seq x y z
N ILE A 1 18.53 -2.06 -5.17
CA ILE A 1 18.22 -3.51 -5.12
C ILE A 1 17.81 -3.86 -6.54
N GLU A 2 18.32 -4.93 -7.14
CA GLU A 2 17.90 -5.33 -8.49
C GLU A 2 16.39 -5.61 -8.51
N GLY A 3 15.67 -5.10 -9.51
CA GLY A 3 14.22 -5.24 -9.60
C GLY A 3 13.41 -4.15 -8.88
N THR A 4 14.06 -3.10 -8.37
CA THR A 4 13.40 -1.92 -7.77
C THR A 4 13.51 -0.67 -8.65
N GLU A 5 13.74 -0.85 -9.94
CA GLU A 5 13.77 0.24 -10.91
C GLU A 5 12.40 0.91 -10.97
N SER A 6 12.37 2.23 -11.18
CA SER A 6 11.15 3.05 -11.17
C SER A 6 10.34 3.01 -9.86
N ALA A 7 10.93 2.52 -8.76
CA ALA A 7 10.23 2.45 -7.48
C ALA A 7 9.76 3.84 -7.01
N SER A 8 8.48 3.93 -6.68
CA SER A 8 7.83 5.09 -6.09
C SER A 8 7.14 4.68 -4.79
N THR A 9 6.87 5.69 -3.94
CA THR A 9 6.22 5.59 -2.63
C THR A 9 6.53 4.31 -1.85
N VAL A 10 7.48 4.40 -0.92
CA VAL A 10 7.87 3.29 -0.05
C VAL A 10 7.14 3.35 1.30
N PHE A 11 6.78 2.19 1.84
CA PHE A 11 6.26 2.05 3.19
C PHE A 11 6.67 0.70 3.78
N TRP A 12 6.76 0.63 5.11
CA TRP A 12 7.40 -0.48 5.81
C TRP A 12 6.39 -1.49 6.32
N SER A 13 6.79 -2.75 6.35
CA SER A 13 6.08 -3.76 7.11
C SER A 13 6.15 -3.45 8.62
N PRO A 14 5.17 -3.93 9.39
CA PRO A 14 5.25 -3.94 10.85
C PRO A 14 6.55 -4.64 11.30
N GLY A 15 7.33 -3.98 12.16
CA GLY A 15 8.62 -4.49 12.62
C GLY A 15 9.80 -4.24 11.68
N GLY A 16 9.57 -3.77 10.45
CA GLY A 16 10.62 -3.29 9.55
C GLY A 16 11.45 -4.39 8.88
N HIS A 17 10.87 -5.57 8.65
CA HIS A 17 11.54 -6.68 7.99
C HIS A 17 11.34 -6.70 6.47
N GLU A 18 10.32 -6.01 5.97
CA GLU A 18 10.05 -5.85 4.53
C GLU A 18 9.69 -4.40 4.22
N ILE A 19 9.89 -4.02 2.95
CA ILE A 19 9.47 -2.73 2.38
C ILE A 19 8.52 -3.03 1.24
N ALA A 20 7.36 -2.40 1.25
CA ALA A 20 6.46 -2.34 0.12
C ALA A 20 6.66 -1.04 -0.67
N PHE A 21 6.49 -1.11 -1.98
CA PHE A 21 6.69 -0.01 -2.91
C PHE A 21 5.92 -0.25 -4.20
N PHE A 22 5.70 0.80 -4.98
CA PHE A 22 5.11 0.69 -6.30
C PHE A 22 6.18 0.79 -7.38
N ALA A 23 6.02 0.04 -8.47
CA ALA A 23 6.83 0.15 -9.69
C ALA A 23 5.96 -0.19 -10.91
N ASP A 24 6.57 -0.33 -12.09
CA ASP A 24 5.85 -0.55 -13.35
C ASP A 24 4.93 -1.80 -13.30
N ALA A 25 5.32 -2.84 -12.55
CA ALA A 25 4.54 -4.06 -12.40
C ALA A 25 3.34 -3.93 -11.43
N GLY A 26 3.28 -2.87 -10.62
CA GLY A 26 2.26 -2.67 -9.58
C GLY A 26 2.85 -2.55 -8.18
N LEU A 27 2.14 -3.05 -7.17
CA LEU A 27 2.57 -3.09 -5.78
C LEU A 27 3.47 -4.31 -5.56
N LEU A 28 4.70 -4.06 -5.11
CA LEU A 28 5.68 -5.08 -4.77
C LEU A 28 6.12 -4.93 -3.31
N ARG A 29 6.75 -5.99 -2.80
CA ARG A 29 7.50 -5.96 -1.54
C ARG A 29 8.86 -6.62 -1.67
N VAL A 30 9.78 -6.26 -0.79
CA VAL A 30 11.13 -6.83 -0.74
C VAL A 30 11.64 -6.92 0.71
N PRO A 31 12.42 -7.95 1.07
CA PRO A 31 13.06 -8.01 2.38
C PRO A 31 14.03 -6.85 2.57
N THR A 32 14.10 -6.31 3.80
CA THR A 32 15.01 -5.20 4.13
C THR A 32 16.47 -5.61 4.13
N ALA A 33 16.74 -6.91 4.32
CA ALA A 33 18.05 -7.52 4.12
C ALA A 33 18.46 -7.60 2.63
N GLY A 34 17.59 -7.23 1.69
CA GLY A 34 17.78 -7.40 0.26
C GLY A 34 17.28 -8.77 -0.26
N GLY A 35 17.17 -8.87 -1.58
CA GLY A 35 16.62 -10.05 -2.27
C GLY A 35 15.79 -9.63 -3.48
N ALA A 36 15.17 -10.61 -4.14
CA ALA A 36 14.26 -10.35 -5.26
C ALA A 36 12.93 -9.79 -4.76
N PRO A 37 12.42 -8.69 -5.33
CA PRO A 37 11.08 -8.21 -5.06
C PRO A 37 10.00 -9.23 -5.46
N ARG A 38 8.91 -9.24 -4.71
CA ARG A 38 7.74 -10.08 -4.93
C ARG A 38 6.54 -9.20 -5.27
N LEU A 39 5.83 -9.56 -6.32
CA LEU A 39 4.59 -8.91 -6.70
C LEU A 39 3.49 -9.25 -5.68
N VAL A 40 2.81 -8.22 -5.18
CA VAL A 40 1.66 -8.34 -4.27
C VAL A 40 0.36 -8.17 -5.07
N ALA A 41 0.31 -7.15 -5.91
CA ALA A 41 -0.84 -6.87 -6.78
C ALA A 41 -0.39 -6.18 -8.08
N GLU A 42 -1.02 -6.54 -9.20
CA GLU A 42 -0.89 -5.86 -10.51
C GLU A 42 -1.68 -4.53 -10.53
N LEU A 43 -1.54 -3.75 -9.47
CA LEU A 43 -2.19 -2.46 -9.29
C LEU A 43 -1.16 -1.48 -8.73
N ASN A 44 -1.02 -0.36 -9.42
CA ASN A 44 -0.16 0.73 -8.97
C ASN A 44 -0.88 1.58 -7.91
N GLY A 45 -0.15 2.49 -7.28
CA GLY A 45 -0.70 3.35 -6.25
C GLY A 45 0.12 4.59 -5.97
N TRP A 46 -0.51 5.50 -5.24
CA TRP A 46 0.02 6.80 -4.87
C TRP A 46 0.60 6.78 -3.46
N ASP A 47 -0.11 6.13 -2.53
CA ASP A 47 0.26 5.99 -1.13
C ASP A 47 -0.16 4.63 -0.57
N GLY A 48 0.35 4.28 0.62
CA GLY A 48 -0.03 3.05 1.27
C GLY A 48 0.50 2.90 2.68
N ALA A 49 -0.04 1.91 3.38
CA ALA A 49 0.37 1.49 4.72
C ALA A 49 0.20 -0.01 4.89
N TRP A 50 1.02 -0.60 5.75
CA TRP A 50 1.02 -2.03 6.05
C TRP A 50 0.64 -2.26 7.52
N SER A 51 -0.40 -3.05 7.75
CA SER A 51 -0.88 -3.39 9.10
C SER A 51 -0.12 -4.57 9.72
N PRO A 52 -0.10 -4.68 11.07
CA PRO A 52 0.35 -5.88 11.80
C PRO A 52 -0.34 -7.20 11.44
N ASN A 53 -1.44 -7.16 10.68
CA ASN A 53 -2.22 -8.34 10.27
C ASN A 53 -2.00 -8.67 8.79
N ASP A 54 -0.85 -8.31 8.24
CA ASP A 54 -0.46 -8.54 6.83
C ASP A 54 -1.45 -7.99 5.79
N THR A 55 -2.24 -6.98 6.15
CA THR A 55 -3.05 -6.23 5.20
C THR A 55 -2.32 -4.96 4.77
N ILE A 56 -2.21 -4.74 3.46
CA ILE A 56 -1.78 -3.48 2.87
C ILE A 56 -3.01 -2.67 2.46
N LEU A 57 -3.10 -1.42 2.91
CA LEU A 57 -4.03 -0.41 2.41
C LEU A 57 -3.29 0.51 1.45
N PHE A 58 -3.91 0.88 0.34
CA PHE A 58 -3.33 1.82 -0.62
C PHE A 58 -4.40 2.59 -1.40
N GLY A 59 -4.06 3.83 -1.78
CA GLY A 59 -4.81 4.61 -2.75
C GLY A 59 -4.22 4.41 -4.16
N PRO A 60 -5.00 3.98 -5.17
CA PRO A 60 -4.50 3.82 -6.53
C PRO A 60 -4.22 5.18 -7.19
N GLU A 61 -4.88 6.23 -6.73
CA GLU A 61 -4.82 7.59 -7.26
C GLU A 61 -4.83 8.60 -6.11
N ARG A 62 -4.43 9.85 -6.36
CA ARG A 62 -4.45 10.95 -5.37
C ARG A 62 -5.88 11.25 -4.87
N THR A 63 -6.87 10.98 -5.70
CA THR A 63 -8.29 11.10 -5.40
C THR A 63 -8.97 9.82 -5.85
N GLY A 64 -9.71 9.16 -4.99
CA GLY A 64 -10.34 7.89 -5.35
C GLY A 64 -10.60 7.03 -4.11
N PRO A 65 -10.98 5.76 -4.30
CA PRO A 65 -11.23 4.82 -3.21
C PRO A 65 -9.93 4.34 -2.55
N LEU A 66 -10.02 3.92 -1.29
CA LEU A 66 -8.97 3.13 -0.66
C LEU A 66 -9.19 1.63 -0.93
N LEU A 67 -8.13 0.96 -1.36
CA LEU A 67 -8.11 -0.48 -1.58
C LEU A 67 -7.31 -1.16 -0.46
N ARG A 68 -7.66 -2.42 -0.19
CA ARG A 68 -6.84 -3.34 0.60
C ARG A 68 -6.46 -4.57 -0.20
N VAL A 69 -5.31 -5.13 0.11
CA VAL A 69 -4.83 -6.43 -0.35
C VAL A 69 -4.07 -7.13 0.78
N ASP A 70 -3.99 -8.45 0.73
CA ASP A 70 -3.08 -9.22 1.59
C ASP A 70 -1.64 -9.01 1.13
N ALA A 71 -0.68 -8.91 2.04
CA ALA A 71 0.73 -8.69 1.72
C ALA A 71 1.38 -9.88 1.01
N GLU A 72 0.84 -11.08 1.16
CA GLU A 72 1.20 -12.25 0.36
C GLU A 72 0.62 -12.19 -1.06
N GLY A 73 -0.29 -11.24 -1.30
CA GLY A 73 -0.90 -10.95 -2.59
C GLY A 73 -2.34 -11.45 -2.73
N GLY A 74 -2.91 -11.23 -3.91
CA GLY A 74 -4.28 -11.62 -4.23
C GLY A 74 -5.14 -10.45 -4.69
N PRO A 75 -6.47 -10.63 -4.79
CA PRO A 75 -7.34 -9.60 -5.34
C PRO A 75 -7.48 -8.42 -4.37
N ALA A 76 -7.12 -7.23 -4.83
CA ALA A 76 -7.39 -6.00 -4.09
C ALA A 76 -8.90 -5.72 -4.02
N ARG A 77 -9.36 -5.17 -2.89
CA ARG A 77 -10.78 -4.87 -2.62
C ARG A 77 -10.95 -3.46 -2.11
N ILE A 78 -11.99 -2.77 -2.56
CA ILE A 78 -12.37 -1.46 -2.03
C ILE A 78 -12.79 -1.60 -0.57
N VAL A 79 -12.24 -0.74 0.29
CA VAL A 79 -12.55 -0.69 1.74
C VAL A 79 -13.44 0.50 2.08
N ALA A 80 -13.21 1.62 1.42
CA ALA A 80 -13.99 2.82 1.59
C ALA A 80 -14.04 3.59 0.26
N ALA A 81 -15.23 4.04 -0.11
CA ALA A 81 -15.35 5.12 -1.09
C ALA A 81 -14.92 6.41 -0.37
N THR A 82 -13.78 6.95 -0.78
CA THR A 82 -13.17 8.12 -0.14
C THR A 82 -13.27 9.38 -0.98
N ASP A 83 -14.12 9.36 -2.01
CA ASP A 83 -14.57 10.58 -2.68
C ASP A 83 -15.53 11.32 -1.74
N LEU A 84 -15.01 12.38 -1.12
CA LEU A 84 -15.77 13.23 -0.21
C LEU A 84 -16.43 14.42 -0.94
N GLY A 85 -16.39 14.43 -2.27
CA GLY A 85 -16.81 15.53 -3.11
C GLY A 85 -15.75 16.61 -3.28
N ALA A 86 -15.99 17.52 -4.23
CA ALA A 86 -15.12 18.67 -4.54
C ALA A 86 -13.65 18.34 -4.88
N GLY A 87 -13.36 17.12 -5.33
CA GLY A 87 -11.99 16.68 -5.66
C GLY A 87 -11.14 16.37 -4.42
N VAL A 88 -11.77 16.18 -3.26
CA VAL A 88 -11.10 15.76 -2.02
C VAL A 88 -11.15 14.24 -1.91
N GLY A 89 -9.97 13.62 -1.86
CA GLY A 89 -9.80 12.18 -1.67
C GLY A 89 -9.02 11.89 -0.40
N ALA A 90 -9.37 10.80 0.28
CA ALA A 90 -8.54 10.31 1.39
C ALA A 90 -7.17 9.85 0.88
N SER A 91 -6.12 10.27 1.56
CA SER A 91 -4.72 9.94 1.25
C SER A 91 -3.94 9.61 2.53
N ALA A 92 -2.69 9.17 2.36
CA ALA A 92 -1.74 8.85 3.41
C ALA A 92 -2.35 8.00 4.54
N PRO A 93 -2.86 6.79 4.23
CA PRO A 93 -3.48 5.95 5.24
C PRO A 93 -2.48 5.60 6.34
N GLN A 94 -2.95 5.48 7.58
CA GLN A 94 -2.15 4.98 8.70
C GLN A 94 -3.00 4.04 9.55
N PHE A 95 -2.49 2.84 9.81
CA PHE A 95 -3.15 1.90 10.69
C PHE A 95 -3.02 2.31 12.16
N LEU A 96 -4.10 2.11 12.92
CA LEU A 96 -4.07 2.17 14.36
C LEU A 96 -3.40 0.92 14.95
N PRO A 97 -2.99 0.94 16.23
CA PRO A 97 -2.29 -0.20 16.84
C PRO A 97 -3.03 -1.55 16.82
N ASP A 98 -4.35 -1.54 16.62
CA ASP A 98 -5.14 -2.77 16.48
C ASP A 98 -5.03 -3.45 15.10
N GLY A 99 -4.38 -2.78 14.13
CA GLY A 99 -4.18 -3.27 12.77
C GLY A 99 -5.47 -3.45 11.96
N ARG A 100 -6.61 -2.91 12.43
CA ARG A 100 -7.93 -3.05 11.77
C ARG A 100 -8.51 -1.70 11.42
N ARG A 101 -8.38 -0.73 12.32
CA ARG A 101 -8.80 0.65 12.07
C ARG A 101 -7.64 1.43 11.48
N PHE A 102 -7.99 2.48 10.75
CA PHE A 102 -7.03 3.37 10.13
C PHE A 102 -7.56 4.80 10.13
N ILE A 103 -6.64 5.74 10.02
CA ILE A 103 -6.92 7.15 9.76
C ILE A 103 -6.39 7.50 8.37
N VAL A 104 -6.92 8.59 7.83
CA VAL A 104 -6.55 9.12 6.52
C VAL A 104 -6.39 10.62 6.63
N LYS A 105 -5.61 11.19 5.73
CA LYS A 105 -5.55 12.63 5.49
C LYS A 105 -6.58 13.02 4.43
N LEU A 106 -7.24 14.15 4.65
CA LEU A 106 -8.16 14.78 3.70
C LEU A 106 -7.49 15.95 2.98
#